data_AF-A0A370B202-F1
#
_entry.id   AF-A0A370B202-F1
#
_cell.length_a   1.000
_cell.length_b   1.000
_cell.length_c   1.000
_cell.angle_alpha   90.00
_cell.angle_beta   90.00
_cell.angle_gamma   90.00
#
_symmetry.space_group_name_H-M   'P 1'
#
loop_
_entity.id
_entity.type
_entity.pdbx_description
1 polymer ?
#
loop_
_entity_poly.entity_id
_entity_poly.type
_entity_poly.pdbx_seq_one_letter_code
_entity_poly.pdbx_strand_id
1 'polypeptide(L)'
;MSFQSLQKKIFVLIALSLLVLSPLAAGDKTVMLDSSDPPAAAVDVLVDAEFVLTFTSNVINMKVSDNNRSCFTLLNDNGESVALEVLMADDQIEPEFKRIIRVKAHENLNKDSGYSIVISGKLKAKNGSTLGEDTTISFRTAP
;
A
#
# COMPACT_ATOMS: atom_id res chain seq x y z
N MET A 1 19.45 -22.93 -52.35
CA MET A 1 18.39 -22.19 -51.63
C MET A 1 19.05 -21.10 -50.81
N SER A 2 18.87 -19.83 -51.21
CA SER A 2 19.53 -18.67 -50.59
C SER A 2 18.77 -18.19 -49.34
N PHE A 3 19.52 -17.70 -48.35
CA PHE A 3 19.05 -17.12 -47.07
C PHE A 3 17.99 -16.02 -47.27
N GLN A 4 17.97 -15.37 -48.45
CA GLN A 4 16.95 -14.39 -48.81
C GLN A 4 15.55 -14.96 -49.08
N SER A 5 15.42 -16.28 -49.31
CA SER A 5 14.10 -16.94 -49.44
C SER A 5 13.46 -17.30 -48.09
N LEU A 6 14.22 -17.22 -46.99
CA LEU A 6 13.75 -17.51 -45.64
C LEU A 6 13.18 -16.25 -44.95
N GLN A 7 13.69 -15.06 -45.27
CA GLN A 7 13.20 -13.81 -44.69
C GLN A 7 11.87 -13.31 -45.28
N LYS A 8 11.45 -13.80 -46.45
CA LYS A 8 10.16 -13.42 -47.08
C LYS A 8 8.97 -14.27 -46.63
N LYS A 9 9.18 -15.39 -45.92
CA LYS A 9 8.09 -16.25 -45.42
C LYS A 9 7.79 -16.10 -43.93
N ILE A 10 8.59 -15.31 -43.21
CA ILE A 10 8.44 -15.06 -41.77
C ILE A 10 7.66 -13.76 -41.48
N PHE A 11 7.29 -12.99 -42.51
CA PHE A 11 6.60 -11.70 -42.37
C PHE A 11 5.07 -11.77 -42.41
N VAL A 12 4.49 -12.92 -42.09
CA VAL A 12 3.03 -13.11 -42.07
C VAL A 12 2.64 -13.74 -40.74
N LEU A 13 1.81 -13.01 -39.98
CA LEU A 13 1.21 -13.32 -38.68
C LEU A 13 2.21 -13.15 -37.52
N ILE A 14 2.13 -12.12 -36.68
CA ILE A 14 1.05 -11.91 -35.71
C ILE A 14 0.97 -10.40 -35.41
N ALA A 15 -0.04 -9.71 -35.93
CA ALA A 15 -0.51 -8.45 -35.37
C ALA A 15 -1.62 -8.77 -34.37
N LEU A 16 -1.25 -9.31 -33.20
CA LEU A 16 -2.17 -9.40 -32.06
C LEU A 16 -2.22 -8.00 -31.45
N SER A 17 -3.11 -7.18 -31.97
CA SER A 17 -3.56 -5.98 -31.28
C SER A 17 -4.19 -6.43 -29.96
N LEU A 18 -3.44 -6.31 -28.87
CA LEU A 18 -4.00 -6.25 -27.54
C LEU A 18 -4.85 -4.98 -27.48
N LEU A 19 -6.11 -5.10 -27.92
CA LEU A 19 -7.16 -4.22 -27.45
C LEU A 19 -7.34 -4.56 -25.98
N VAL A 20 -6.52 -3.96 -25.12
CA VAL A 20 -6.88 -3.82 -23.72
C VAL A 20 -8.14 -2.96 -23.73
N LEU A 21 -9.30 -3.61 -23.67
CA LEU A 21 -10.47 -2.98 -23.07
C LEU A 21 -10.05 -2.63 -21.65
N SER A 22 -9.51 -1.43 -21.45
CA SER A 22 -9.56 -0.84 -20.13
C SER A 22 -11.05 -0.72 -19.79
N PRO A 23 -11.53 -1.33 -18.70
CA PRO A 23 -12.86 -1.02 -18.25
C PRO A 23 -12.92 0.48 -18.05
N LEU A 24 -13.93 1.10 -18.66
CA LEU A 24 -14.33 2.48 -18.44
C LEU A 24 -14.40 2.66 -16.91
N ALA A 25 -13.42 3.37 -16.34
CA ALA A 25 -13.40 3.68 -14.93
C ALA A 25 -14.64 4.53 -14.63
N ALA A 26 -15.70 3.87 -14.19
CA ALA A 26 -16.81 4.50 -13.50
C ALA A 26 -16.17 5.28 -12.35
N GLY A 27 -16.27 6.62 -12.38
CA GLY A 27 -15.52 7.55 -11.55
C GLY A 27 -15.17 6.98 -10.17
N ASP A 28 -13.94 6.48 -10.08
CA ASP A 28 -13.53 5.62 -8.99
C ASP A 28 -13.33 6.51 -7.77
N LYS A 29 -14.36 6.59 -6.93
CA LYS A 29 -14.21 7.12 -5.57
C LYS A 29 -13.44 6.03 -4.83
N THR A 30 -12.14 5.96 -5.03
CA THR A 30 -11.22 5.09 -4.30
C THR A 30 -10.43 5.95 -3.32
N VAL A 31 -10.29 5.45 -2.08
CA VAL A 31 -9.31 6.05 -1.16
C VAL A 31 -7.96 5.47 -1.52
N MET A 32 -6.93 6.32 -1.56
CA MET A 32 -5.57 5.90 -1.87
C MET A 32 -4.65 6.28 -0.71
N LEU A 33 -3.55 5.54 -0.55
CA LEU A 33 -2.40 6.01 0.20
C LEU A 33 -1.74 7.14 -0.61
N ASP A 34 -1.72 8.34 -0.03
CA ASP A 34 -1.12 9.54 -0.62
C ASP A 34 0.38 9.57 -0.36
N SER A 35 0.78 9.29 0.89
CA SER A 35 2.19 9.22 1.28
C SER A 35 2.41 8.34 2.51
N SER A 36 3.67 7.95 2.69
CA SER A 36 4.17 7.29 3.90
C SER A 36 5.47 7.95 4.31
N ASP A 37 5.68 8.10 5.62
CA ASP A 37 6.94 8.53 6.22
C ASP A 37 7.26 7.61 7.41
N PRO A 38 8.33 6.80 7.38
CA PRO A 38 9.28 6.62 6.28
C PRO A 38 8.63 6.20 4.94
N PRO A 39 9.21 6.57 3.79
CA PRO A 39 8.68 6.21 2.48
C PRO A 39 8.83 4.71 2.17
N ALA A 40 8.05 4.22 1.21
CA ALA A 40 8.22 2.85 0.71
C ALA A 40 9.64 2.61 0.18
N ALA A 41 10.15 1.40 0.43
CA ALA A 41 11.52 0.97 0.20
C ALA A 41 12.59 1.77 0.97
N ALA A 42 12.22 2.46 2.05
CA ALA A 42 13.19 3.11 2.93
C ALA A 42 14.19 2.10 3.51
N VAL A 43 15.43 2.56 3.62
CA VAL A 43 16.53 1.88 4.31
C VAL A 43 16.93 2.69 5.54
N ASP A 44 17.72 2.10 6.42
CA ASP A 44 18.20 2.74 7.66
C ASP A 44 17.07 3.24 8.58
N VAL A 45 15.92 2.56 8.55
CA VAL A 45 14.78 2.89 9.43
C VAL A 45 15.12 2.54 10.88
N LEU A 46 14.77 3.41 11.82
CA LEU A 46 14.98 3.14 13.24
C LEU A 46 14.14 1.92 13.69
N VAL A 47 14.69 1.13 14.60
CA VAL A 47 14.02 -0.09 15.10
C VAL A 47 12.72 0.19 15.88
N ASP A 48 12.55 1.42 16.35
CA ASP A 48 11.37 1.92 17.07
C ASP A 48 10.57 2.96 16.27
N ALA A 49 10.81 3.03 14.95
CA ALA A 49 10.19 4.01 14.06
C ALA A 49 8.66 3.92 14.08
N GLU A 50 8.04 5.09 14.05
CA GLU A 50 6.62 5.26 13.77
C GLU A 50 6.46 5.62 12.29
N PHE A 51 5.50 4.98 11.62
CA PHE A 51 5.13 5.29 10.24
C PHE A 51 3.89 6.18 10.22
N VAL A 52 4.01 7.36 9.60
CA VAL A 52 2.91 8.29 9.33
C VAL A 52 2.35 7.99 7.95
N LEU A 53 1.13 7.48 7.89
CA LEU A 53 0.45 7.11 6.65
C LEU A 53 -0.64 8.14 6.35
N THR A 54 -0.48 8.88 5.26
CA THR A 54 -1.45 9.89 4.81
C THR A 54 -2.29 9.34 3.67
N PHE A 55 -3.60 9.49 3.76
CA PHE A 55 -4.56 9.04 2.75
C PHE A 55 -5.20 10.21 2.02
N THR A 56 -5.76 9.95 0.84
CA THR A 56 -6.45 11.00 0.06
C THR A 56 -7.77 11.45 0.70
N SER A 57 -8.39 10.61 1.54
CA SER A 57 -9.70 10.80 2.14
C SER A 57 -9.71 10.61 3.66
N ASN A 58 -10.81 10.99 4.34
CA ASN A 58 -10.94 10.79 5.79
C ASN A 58 -11.08 9.31 6.12
N VAL A 59 -10.14 8.76 6.88
CA VAL A 59 -10.03 7.33 7.24
C VAL A 59 -10.09 7.08 8.75
N ILE A 60 -10.23 8.10 9.59
CA ILE A 60 -10.33 7.93 11.05
C ILE A 60 -11.70 8.30 11.61
N ASN A 61 -12.68 8.59 10.76
CA ASN A 61 -14.03 8.90 11.21
C ASN A 61 -14.61 7.74 12.06
N MET A 62 -15.34 8.08 13.13
CA MET A 62 -15.94 7.11 14.05
C MET A 62 -16.70 5.95 13.36
N LYS A 63 -17.32 6.19 12.18
CA LYS A 63 -18.06 5.16 11.45
C LYS A 63 -17.19 4.09 10.78
N VAL A 64 -15.90 4.38 10.58
CA VAL A 64 -14.96 3.51 9.85
C VAL A 64 -13.70 3.16 10.66
N SER A 65 -13.38 3.92 11.71
CA SER A 65 -12.15 3.78 12.49
C SER A 65 -11.94 2.37 13.04
N ASP A 66 -12.96 1.74 13.63
CA ASP A 66 -12.88 0.37 14.16
C ASP A 66 -12.50 -0.65 13.08
N ASN A 67 -13.12 -0.57 11.90
CA ASN A 67 -12.75 -1.39 10.75
C ASN A 67 -11.29 -1.13 10.36
N ASN A 68 -10.92 0.14 10.21
CA ASN A 68 -9.62 0.51 9.69
C ASN A 68 -8.48 0.15 10.63
N ARG A 69 -8.68 0.14 11.96
CA ARG A 69 -7.67 -0.34 12.92
C ARG A 69 -7.25 -1.80 12.65
N SER A 70 -8.15 -2.62 12.12
CA SER A 70 -7.87 -4.01 11.77
C SER A 70 -7.23 -4.21 10.38
N CYS A 71 -7.07 -3.13 9.60
CA CYS A 71 -6.58 -3.21 8.22
C CYS A 71 -5.04 -3.20 8.10
N PHE A 72 -4.30 -3.28 9.19
CA PHE A 72 -2.83 -3.17 9.17
C PHE A 72 -2.20 -4.46 9.68
N THR A 73 -1.16 -4.92 8.98
CA THR A 73 -0.32 -6.04 9.40
C THR A 73 1.14 -5.71 9.12
N LEU A 74 2.02 -6.06 10.05
CA LEU A 74 3.46 -5.92 9.92
C LEU A 74 4.04 -7.32 9.76
N LEU A 75 4.80 -7.54 8.70
CA LEU A 75 5.45 -8.80 8.39
C LEU A 75 6.97 -8.63 8.42
N ASN A 76 7.70 -9.63 8.92
CA ASN A 76 9.15 -9.72 8.75
C ASN A 76 9.52 -10.34 7.39
N ASP A 77 10.82 -10.41 7.08
CA ASP A 77 11.34 -11.04 5.85
C ASP A 77 10.92 -12.51 5.65
N ASN A 78 10.54 -13.22 6.71
CA ASN A 78 10.04 -14.60 6.63
C ASN A 78 8.52 -14.67 6.35
N GLY A 79 7.85 -13.51 6.26
CA GLY A 79 6.39 -13.43 6.13
C GLY A 79 5.62 -13.67 7.43
N GLU A 80 6.30 -13.66 8.58
CA GLU A 80 5.68 -13.86 9.89
C GLU A 80 5.16 -12.53 10.43
N SER A 81 3.98 -12.56 11.07
CA SER A 81 3.38 -11.37 11.65
C SER A 81 4.11 -10.89 12.89
N VAL A 82 4.37 -9.59 12.94
CA VAL A 82 4.92 -8.84 14.07
C VAL A 82 3.80 -7.97 14.66
N ALA A 83 3.72 -7.93 15.98
CA ALA A 83 2.71 -7.12 16.66
C ALA A 83 2.93 -5.62 16.37
N LEU A 84 1.85 -4.93 16.03
CA LEU A 84 1.86 -3.49 15.76
C LEU A 84 0.68 -2.81 16.44
N GLU A 85 0.85 -1.53 16.72
CA GLU A 85 -0.14 -0.62 17.22
C GLU A 85 -0.60 0.30 16.09
N VAL A 86 -1.91 0.56 16.02
CA VAL A 86 -2.52 1.52 15.09
C VAL A 86 -3.06 2.70 15.88
N LEU A 87 -2.45 3.86 15.69
CA LEU A 87 -2.76 5.11 16.35
C LEU A 87 -3.57 5.99 15.39
N MET A 88 -4.74 6.42 15.85
CA MET A 88 -5.63 7.33 15.12
C MET A 88 -6.04 8.44 16.09
N ALA A 89 -6.02 9.68 15.62
CA ALA A 89 -6.52 10.81 16.39
C ALA A 89 -8.05 10.74 16.58
N ASP A 90 -8.58 11.58 17.45
CA ASP A 90 -10.02 11.81 17.55
C ASP A 90 -10.44 12.82 16.47
N ASP A 91 -11.31 12.44 15.53
CA ASP A 91 -11.67 13.29 14.40
C ASP A 91 -12.59 14.48 14.77
N GLN A 92 -13.11 14.51 15.99
CA GLN A 92 -13.88 15.63 16.53
C GLN A 92 -12.99 16.66 17.23
N ILE A 93 -11.88 16.22 17.84
CA ILE A 93 -10.93 17.08 18.55
C ILE A 93 -9.80 17.56 17.63
N GLU A 94 -9.28 16.67 16.77
CA GLU A 94 -8.12 16.91 15.91
C GLU A 94 -8.44 16.62 14.42
N PRO A 95 -9.37 17.38 13.80
CA PRO A 95 -9.85 17.13 12.45
C PRO A 95 -8.79 17.27 11.34
N GLU A 96 -7.65 17.91 11.61
CA GLU A 96 -6.49 17.98 10.73
C GLU A 96 -5.86 16.61 10.48
N PHE A 97 -5.93 15.69 11.45
CA PHE A 97 -5.39 14.33 11.34
C PHE A 97 -6.39 13.35 10.73
N LYS A 98 -7.53 13.83 10.20
CA LYS A 98 -8.60 12.97 9.67
C LYS A 98 -8.17 11.99 8.56
N ARG A 99 -7.02 12.25 7.93
CA ARG A 99 -6.44 11.46 6.84
C ARG A 99 -5.16 10.75 7.24
N ILE A 100 -4.77 10.81 8.50
CA ILE A 100 -3.50 10.30 9.00
C ILE A 100 -3.76 9.13 9.93
N ILE A 101 -3.06 8.03 9.68
CA ILE A 101 -2.97 6.88 10.58
C ILE A 101 -1.50 6.68 10.88
N ARG A 102 -1.16 6.57 12.16
CA ARG A 102 0.20 6.24 12.60
C ARG A 102 0.26 4.76 12.94
N VAL A 103 1.32 4.08 12.52
CA VAL A 103 1.55 2.66 12.87
C VAL A 103 2.95 2.48 13.43
N LYS A 104 3.08 1.66 14.46
CA LYS A 104 4.36 1.39 15.12
C LYS A 104 4.38 -0.07 15.59
N ALA A 105 5.54 -0.71 15.56
CA ALA A 105 5.71 -2.02 16.18
C ALA A 105 5.53 -1.94 17.71
N HIS A 106 4.93 -2.95 18.33
CA HIS A 106 4.79 -2.98 19.80
C HIS A 106 6.13 -3.02 20.51
N GLU A 107 7.07 -3.77 19.95
CA GLU A 107 8.44 -3.95 20.44
C GLU A 107 9.41 -3.46 19.38
N ASN A 108 10.64 -3.16 19.81
CA ASN A 108 11.71 -2.79 18.88
C ASN A 108 11.94 -3.91 17.86
N LEU A 109 12.07 -3.52 16.60
CA LEU A 109 12.39 -4.40 15.49
C LEU A 109 13.85 -4.87 15.57
N ASN A 110 14.16 -5.95 14.85
CA ASN A 110 15.53 -6.42 14.71
C ASN A 110 16.31 -5.45 13.82
N LYS A 111 17.59 -5.23 14.13
CA LYS A 111 18.52 -4.46 13.29
C LYS A 111 18.82 -5.20 11.99
N ASP A 112 19.22 -4.44 10.96
CA ASP A 112 19.55 -4.94 9.61
C ASP A 112 18.55 -5.99 9.06
N SER A 113 17.26 -5.79 9.34
CA SER A 113 16.19 -6.72 8.97
C SER A 113 15.16 -6.01 8.09
N GLY A 114 14.59 -6.74 7.13
CA GLY A 114 13.51 -6.25 6.29
C GLY A 114 12.14 -6.55 6.86
N TYR A 115 11.21 -5.64 6.56
CA TYR A 115 9.83 -5.67 7.02
C TYR A 115 8.89 -5.13 5.95
N SER A 116 7.60 -5.45 6.08
CA SER A 116 6.54 -4.90 5.25
C SER A 116 5.28 -4.58 6.07
N ILE A 117 4.78 -3.36 5.94
CA ILE A 117 3.44 -2.97 6.40
C ILE A 117 2.47 -3.26 5.26
N VAL A 118 1.52 -4.16 5.48
CA VAL A 118 0.42 -4.45 4.57
C VAL A 118 -0.83 -3.72 5.05
N ILE A 119 -1.40 -2.91 4.18
CA ILE A 119 -2.66 -2.19 4.37
C ILE A 119 -3.73 -2.90 3.55
N SER A 120 -4.74 -3.45 4.22
CA SER A 120 -5.80 -4.18 3.53
C SER A 120 -6.61 -3.29 2.60
N GLY A 121 -6.96 -3.83 1.42
CA GLY A 121 -7.89 -3.23 0.46
C GLY A 121 -9.26 -2.90 1.07
N LYS A 122 -9.60 -3.48 2.23
CA LYS A 122 -10.82 -3.22 2.99
C LYS A 122 -10.79 -1.91 3.78
N LEU A 123 -9.67 -1.18 3.84
CA LEU A 123 -9.60 0.13 4.49
C LEU A 123 -10.62 1.08 3.86
N LYS A 124 -11.46 1.72 4.68
CA LYS A 124 -12.59 2.53 4.23
C LYS A 124 -12.41 4.01 4.54
N ALA A 125 -12.79 4.87 3.62
CA ALA A 125 -12.99 6.28 3.93
C ALA A 125 -14.44 6.58 4.36
N LYS A 126 -14.64 7.72 5.01
CA LYS A 126 -15.96 8.20 5.49
C LYS A 126 -17.01 8.29 4.38
N ASN A 127 -16.60 8.53 3.14
CA ASN A 127 -17.48 8.60 1.97
C ASN A 127 -17.93 7.22 1.44
N GLY A 128 -17.48 6.12 2.06
CA GLY A 128 -17.82 4.74 1.69
C GLY A 128 -16.83 4.09 0.72
N SER A 129 -15.84 4.82 0.21
CA SER A 129 -14.81 4.24 -0.66
C SER A 129 -13.89 3.30 0.09
N THR A 130 -13.36 2.31 -0.60
CA THR A 130 -12.32 1.40 -0.09
C THR A 130 -10.98 1.65 -0.78
N LEU A 131 -9.90 1.11 -0.23
CA LEU A 131 -8.60 1.03 -0.90
C LEU A 131 -8.63 0.06 -2.10
N GLY A 132 -9.55 -0.91 -2.05
CA GLY A 132 -9.85 -1.84 -3.15
C GLY A 132 -8.91 -3.05 -3.18
N GLU A 133 -7.61 -2.80 -3.13
CA GLU A 133 -6.55 -3.81 -3.12
C GLU A 133 -5.57 -3.57 -1.98
N ASP A 134 -4.87 -4.63 -1.56
CA ASP A 134 -3.87 -4.53 -0.51
C ASP A 134 -2.69 -3.66 -0.99
N THR A 135 -2.28 -2.69 -0.18
CA THR A 135 -1.11 -1.84 -0.44
C THR A 135 0.01 -2.23 0.51
N THR A 136 1.22 -2.40 -0.02
CA THR A 136 2.39 -2.82 0.77
C THR A 136 3.45 -1.72 0.83
N ILE A 137 3.98 -1.47 2.03
CA ILE A 137 5.11 -0.57 2.29
C ILE A 137 6.24 -1.41 2.86
N SER A 138 7.25 -1.71 2.04
CA SER A 138 8.44 -2.45 2.48
C SER A 138 9.53 -1.49 2.97
N PHE A 139 10.32 -1.90 3.96
CA PHE A 139 11.45 -1.12 4.48
C PHE A 139 12.50 -2.02 5.13
N ARG A 140 13.69 -1.47 5.38
CA ARG A 140 14.78 -2.15 6.11
C ARG A 140 15.28 -1.28 7.26
N THR A 141 15.46 -1.90 8.42
CA THR A 141 15.98 -1.22 9.60
C THR A 141 17.48 -0.95 9.50
N ALA A 142 17.95 0.07 10.20
CA ALA A 142 19.38 0.35 10.33
C ALA A 142 20.15 -0.81 11.00
N PRO A 143 21.48 -0.91 10.76
CA PRO A 143 22.36 -1.85 11.46
C PRO A 143 22.47 -1.62 12.98
#